data_AF-A0A022XZH1-F1
#
_entry.id   AF-A0A022XZH1-F1
#
_cell.length_a   1.000
_cell.length_b   1.000
_cell.length_c   1.000
_cell.angle_alpha   90.00
_cell.angle_beta   90.00
_cell.angle_gamma   90.00
#
_symmetry.space_group_name_H-M   'P 1'
#
loop_
_entity.id
_entity.type
_entity.pdbx_description
1 polymer ?
#
loop_
_entity_poly.entity_id
_entity_poly.type
_entity_poly.pdbx_seq_one_letter_code
_entity_poly.pdbx_strand_id
1 'polypeptide(L)'
;MAQNLKEQLVGRSSETPLSAHVKAHFMQHARVDSESGELYMTREDFINAIAPKNEDYHKIKREQYGILFNVADRRRTGKINLQDWSMFEDLLAKPDAEYEITFRLFDTEGTGIVKHETLQKLFSSAKGDNTIPFDWNSGWAALYTGSKKTRHDMTYPQFAQMLRGLQGERIRQAFHLFDKDGDGYIEPEDFQRIILETSQHKLSDHLLENLPTLCNISSGSKISYANVRAFQNIIREMDIIDYIIRSAVRKSDDGKITRSDFLNEAARITRFSLFTPMEADILFHFAGLDAPSGRLELGDFAKVIDASWHSASVLGREALAGASKATEKVTGTTSQVLHNILESVHHFALGSIAGAFGAFMVYPIDLVKTRMQNQRSARVGEKMYMNSLDCAKKVVRNEGVLGLYSGVIPQLIGVAPEKAIKLTVNDLVRGFFADKDKGGKIWWPHEVIAGGSAGACQVVFTNPLEIVKIRLQIQGEIAKNVNETAAPRRSAMWIVKNLGLMGLYKGASACLLRDGMCY
;
A
#
# COMPACT_ATOMS: atom_id res chain seq x y z
N MET A 1 -16.86 -27.67 -31.80
CA MET A 1 -16.53 -26.82 -30.63
C MET A 1 -16.39 -27.64 -29.35
N ALA A 2 -17.41 -28.39 -28.90
CA ALA A 2 -17.33 -29.20 -27.68
C ALA A 2 -16.19 -30.25 -27.68
N GLN A 3 -15.86 -30.83 -28.84
CA GLN A 3 -14.78 -31.80 -28.99
C GLN A 3 -13.38 -31.15 -28.91
N ASN A 4 -13.19 -29.99 -29.56
CA ASN A 4 -11.98 -29.17 -29.40
C ASN A 4 -11.81 -28.65 -27.96
N LEU A 5 -12.91 -28.31 -27.28
CA LEU A 5 -12.89 -27.87 -25.88
C LEU A 5 -12.54 -29.05 -24.96
N LYS A 6 -13.10 -30.24 -25.23
CA LYS A 6 -12.70 -31.48 -24.56
C LYS A 6 -11.22 -31.81 -24.82
N GLU A 7 -10.73 -31.64 -26.04
CA GLU A 7 -9.31 -31.87 -26.39
C GLU A 7 -8.37 -30.82 -25.78
N GLN A 8 -8.79 -29.56 -25.64
CA GLN A 8 -8.05 -28.52 -24.92
C GLN A 8 -8.05 -28.73 -23.40
N LEU A 9 -9.16 -29.22 -22.83
CA LEU A 9 -9.28 -29.54 -21.41
C LEU A 9 -8.57 -30.85 -21.04
N VAL A 10 -8.54 -31.82 -21.95
CA VAL A 10 -7.82 -33.09 -21.80
C VAL A 10 -6.33 -32.93 -22.12
N GLY A 11 -5.96 -31.89 -22.88
CA GLY A 11 -4.58 -31.48 -23.18
C GLY A 11 -3.99 -32.25 -24.36
N ARG A 12 -3.41 -31.51 -25.32
CA ARG A 12 -2.56 -32.11 -26.35
C ARG A 12 -1.31 -32.72 -25.70
N SER A 13 -0.91 -33.89 -26.20
CA SER A 13 0.41 -34.50 -25.97
C SER A 13 1.54 -33.86 -26.80
N SER A 14 1.29 -32.69 -27.42
CA SER A 14 2.30 -32.01 -28.24
C SER A 14 3.15 -31.07 -27.38
N GLU A 15 4.46 -31.28 -27.40
CA GLU A 15 5.47 -30.45 -26.75
C GLU A 15 5.35 -28.98 -27.19
N THR A 16 4.73 -28.14 -26.35
CA THR A 16 4.81 -26.69 -26.50
C THR A 16 6.28 -26.29 -26.24
N PRO A 17 6.91 -25.45 -27.08
CA PRO A 17 8.28 -25.01 -26.83
C PRO A 17 8.33 -24.24 -25.50
N LEU A 18 8.95 -24.85 -24.49
CA LEU A 18 9.04 -24.27 -23.15
C LEU A 18 9.78 -22.94 -23.19
N SER A 19 9.16 -21.90 -22.62
CA SER A 19 9.84 -20.63 -22.37
C SER A 19 11.03 -20.87 -21.42
N ALA A 20 12.21 -20.35 -21.79
CA ALA A 20 13.42 -20.50 -20.99
C ALA A 20 13.25 -19.99 -19.55
N HIS A 21 12.37 -19.01 -19.35
CA HIS A 21 12.02 -18.47 -18.04
C HIS A 21 11.28 -19.49 -17.16
N VAL A 22 10.28 -20.19 -17.72
CA VAL A 22 9.49 -21.22 -17.01
C VAL A 22 10.39 -22.36 -16.55
N LYS A 23 11.33 -22.78 -17.42
CA LYS A 23 12.30 -23.83 -17.09
C LYS A 23 13.28 -23.39 -16.01
N ALA A 24 13.77 -22.15 -16.07
CA ALA A 24 14.67 -21.60 -15.06
C ALA A 24 13.99 -21.51 -13.68
N HIS A 25 12.73 -21.07 -13.63
CA HIS A 25 11.96 -20.99 -12.40
C HIS A 25 11.72 -22.37 -11.77
N PHE A 26 11.35 -23.37 -12.59
CA PHE A 26 11.22 -24.76 -12.13
C PHE A 26 12.54 -25.28 -11.54
N MET A 27 13.66 -25.06 -12.22
CA MET A 27 14.97 -25.54 -11.78
C MET A 27 15.47 -24.93 -10.46
N GLN A 28 15.00 -23.73 -10.09
CA GLN A 28 15.37 -23.11 -8.82
C GLN A 28 14.75 -23.82 -7.60
N HIS A 29 13.60 -24.47 -7.80
CA HIS A 29 12.81 -25.06 -6.72
C HIS A 29 12.68 -26.59 -6.82
N ALA A 30 13.04 -27.19 -7.95
CA ALA A 30 12.98 -28.64 -8.15
C ALA A 30 14.11 -29.39 -7.43
N ARG A 31 13.79 -30.61 -6.99
CA ARG A 31 14.72 -31.59 -6.43
C ARG A 31 14.93 -32.74 -7.41
N VAL A 32 16.07 -33.41 -7.30
CA VAL A 32 16.38 -34.61 -8.12
C VAL A 32 15.86 -35.84 -7.38
N ASP A 33 15.12 -36.69 -8.09
CA ASP A 33 14.70 -37.99 -7.55
C ASP A 33 15.90 -38.93 -7.48
N SER A 34 16.14 -39.52 -6.31
CA SER A 34 17.24 -40.47 -6.09
C SER A 34 17.05 -41.77 -6.85
N GLU A 35 15.82 -42.11 -7.26
CA GLU A 35 15.50 -43.37 -7.94
C GLU A 35 15.41 -43.23 -9.47
N SER A 36 14.80 -42.15 -9.99
CA SER A 36 14.62 -41.95 -11.44
C SER A 36 15.62 -40.98 -12.07
N GLY A 37 16.31 -40.16 -11.27
CA GLY A 37 17.16 -39.07 -11.75
C GLY A 37 16.39 -37.90 -12.37
N GLU A 38 15.05 -37.94 -12.38
CA GLU A 38 14.21 -36.86 -12.91
C GLU A 38 14.05 -35.73 -11.89
N LEU A 39 13.94 -34.50 -12.39
CA LEU A 39 13.65 -33.33 -11.56
C LEU A 39 12.15 -33.25 -11.26
N TYR A 40 11.81 -33.10 -9.98
CA TYR A 40 10.44 -32.97 -9.52
C TYR A 40 10.30 -31.93 -8.41
N MET A 41 9.10 -31.39 -8.24
CA MET A 41 8.74 -30.52 -7.13
C MET A 41 7.75 -31.22 -6.20
N THR A 42 8.01 -31.16 -4.89
CA THR A 42 7.05 -31.57 -3.86
C THR A 42 6.02 -30.47 -3.62
N ARG A 43 4.98 -30.76 -2.82
CA ARG A 43 3.97 -29.77 -2.44
C ARG A 43 4.57 -28.54 -1.74
N GLU A 44 5.58 -28.73 -0.89
CA GLU A 44 6.25 -27.62 -0.20
C GLU A 44 7.12 -26.80 -1.15
N ASP A 45 7.86 -27.46 -2.04
CA ASP A 45 8.69 -26.80 -3.04
C ASP A 45 7.82 -25.98 -4.01
N PHE A 46 6.65 -26.52 -4.38
CA PHE A 46 5.66 -25.81 -5.18
C PHE A 46 5.15 -24.56 -4.47
N ILE A 47 4.74 -24.67 -3.20
CA ILE A 47 4.29 -23.50 -2.41
C ILE A 47 5.43 -22.46 -2.29
N ASN A 48 6.69 -22.88 -2.15
CA ASN A 48 7.82 -21.96 -2.13
C ASN A 48 8.01 -21.21 -3.46
N ALA A 49 7.70 -21.85 -4.59
CA ALA A 49 7.81 -21.25 -5.91
C ALA A 49 6.66 -20.26 -6.20
N ILE A 50 5.42 -20.59 -5.81
CA ILE A 50 4.25 -19.74 -6.11
C ILE A 50 3.92 -18.71 -5.03
N ALA A 51 4.39 -18.93 -3.80
CA ALA A 51 4.11 -18.08 -2.63
C ALA A 51 5.42 -17.78 -1.87
N PRO A 52 6.19 -16.76 -2.32
CA PRO A 52 7.42 -16.30 -1.67
C PRO A 52 7.16 -15.81 -0.25
N LYS A 53 8.00 -16.19 0.72
CA LYS A 53 7.81 -15.85 2.15
C LYS A 53 7.79 -14.35 2.48
N ASN A 54 8.14 -13.48 1.52
CA ASN A 54 8.26 -12.03 1.72
C ASN A 54 6.98 -11.27 1.36
N GLU A 55 5.93 -11.94 0.88
CA GLU A 55 4.65 -11.33 0.54
C GLU A 55 3.68 -11.32 1.73
N ASP A 56 2.67 -10.46 1.62
CA ASP A 56 1.60 -10.36 2.61
C ASP A 56 0.57 -11.49 2.41
N TYR A 57 0.43 -12.35 3.43
CA TYR A 57 -0.48 -13.49 3.48
C TYR A 57 -1.57 -13.33 4.56
N HIS A 58 -1.89 -12.10 4.96
CA HIS A 58 -2.84 -11.84 6.04
C HIS A 58 -4.26 -12.40 5.75
N LYS A 59 -4.75 -12.27 4.50
CA LYS A 59 -6.10 -12.73 4.10
C LYS A 59 -6.15 -14.20 3.70
N ILE A 60 -5.20 -14.64 2.87
CA ILE A 60 -5.09 -16.01 2.38
C ILE A 60 -3.80 -16.58 2.94
N LYS A 61 -3.93 -17.58 3.81
CA LYS A 61 -2.76 -18.21 4.43
C LYS A 61 -1.92 -18.88 3.35
N ARG A 62 -0.61 -18.74 3.47
CA ARG A 62 0.38 -19.35 2.56
C ARG A 62 0.15 -20.84 2.29
N GLU A 63 -0.30 -21.59 3.31
CA GLU A 63 -0.59 -23.02 3.19
C GLU A 63 -1.76 -23.33 2.24
N GLN A 64 -2.72 -22.41 2.10
CA GLN A 64 -3.91 -22.58 1.25
C GLN A 64 -3.56 -22.59 -0.24
N TYR A 65 -2.45 -21.95 -0.64
CA TYR A 65 -1.91 -22.05 -2.00
C TYR A 65 -1.50 -23.48 -2.36
N GLY A 66 -1.30 -24.35 -1.37
CA GLY A 66 -1.10 -25.78 -1.57
C GLY A 66 -2.31 -26.50 -2.19
N ILE A 67 -3.46 -25.85 -2.37
CA ILE A 67 -4.60 -26.38 -3.15
C ILE A 67 -4.26 -26.38 -4.65
N LEU A 68 -3.53 -25.37 -5.14
CA LEU A 68 -3.13 -25.26 -6.55
C LEU A 68 -2.18 -26.39 -6.97
N PHE A 69 -1.45 -26.97 -6.01
CA PHE A 69 -0.65 -28.17 -6.24
C PHE A 69 -1.50 -29.33 -6.81
N ASN A 70 -2.72 -29.52 -6.30
CA ASN A 70 -3.61 -30.58 -6.77
C ASN A 70 -4.11 -30.34 -8.21
N VAL A 71 -4.10 -29.08 -8.65
CA VAL A 71 -4.48 -28.70 -10.02
C VAL A 71 -3.30 -28.89 -10.97
N ALA A 72 -2.08 -28.65 -10.49
CA ALA A 72 -0.85 -28.89 -11.25
C ALA A 72 -0.52 -30.40 -11.37
N ASP A 73 -0.69 -31.18 -10.30
CA ASP A 73 -0.47 -32.64 -10.30
C ASP A 73 -1.64 -33.40 -10.93
N ARG A 74 -1.73 -33.35 -12.26
CA ARG A 74 -2.78 -34.04 -13.03
C ARG A 74 -2.73 -35.57 -12.86
N ARG A 75 -1.55 -36.13 -12.62
CA ARG A 75 -1.35 -37.58 -12.50
C ARG A 75 -1.60 -38.10 -11.07
N ARG A 76 -1.81 -37.20 -10.10
CA ARG A 76 -1.97 -37.51 -8.67
C ARG A 76 -0.81 -38.34 -8.10
N THR A 77 0.38 -38.05 -8.58
CA THR A 77 1.59 -38.75 -8.15
C THR A 77 2.18 -38.19 -6.86
N GLY A 78 1.67 -37.04 -6.39
CA GLY A 78 2.25 -36.27 -5.28
C GLY A 78 3.53 -35.53 -5.68
N LYS A 79 3.88 -35.52 -6.97
CA LYS A 79 5.09 -34.90 -7.54
C LYS A 79 4.72 -34.14 -8.81
N ILE A 80 5.35 -32.99 -9.04
CA ILE A 80 5.18 -32.19 -10.27
C ILE A 80 6.49 -32.26 -11.07
N ASN A 81 6.41 -32.71 -12.32
CA ASN A 81 7.54 -32.67 -13.26
C ASN A 81 7.55 -31.35 -14.07
N LEU A 82 8.57 -31.14 -14.89
CA LEU A 82 8.71 -29.94 -15.71
C LEU A 82 7.54 -29.73 -16.68
N GLN A 83 6.96 -30.82 -17.20
CA GLN A 83 5.84 -30.75 -18.14
C GLN A 83 4.55 -30.30 -17.43
N ASP A 84 4.28 -30.87 -16.25
CA ASP A 84 3.13 -30.50 -15.42
C ASP A 84 3.25 -29.04 -14.95
N TRP A 85 4.46 -28.59 -14.58
CA TRP A 85 4.74 -27.19 -14.27
C TRP A 85 4.49 -26.26 -15.46
N SER A 86 4.96 -26.61 -16.65
CA SER A 86 4.71 -25.81 -17.86
C SER A 86 3.23 -25.71 -18.18
N MET A 87 2.48 -26.81 -18.06
CA MET A 87 1.03 -26.80 -18.27
C MET A 87 0.28 -25.95 -17.22
N PHE A 88 0.80 -25.88 -16.00
CA PHE A 88 0.27 -25.04 -14.94
C PHE A 88 0.51 -23.55 -15.22
N GLU A 89 1.72 -23.17 -15.66
CA GLU A 89 2.02 -21.80 -16.07
C GLU A 89 1.18 -21.37 -17.29
N ASP A 90 1.05 -22.25 -18.29
CA ASP A 90 0.19 -22.00 -19.46
C ASP A 90 -1.28 -21.83 -19.06
N LEU A 91 -1.73 -22.52 -18.00
CA LEU A 91 -3.07 -22.37 -17.44
C LEU A 91 -3.24 -21.00 -16.78
N LEU A 92 -2.25 -20.53 -16.01
CA LEU A 92 -2.28 -19.22 -15.35
C LEU A 92 -2.29 -18.05 -16.34
N ALA A 93 -1.68 -18.23 -17.51
CA ALA A 93 -1.66 -17.21 -18.56
C ALA A 93 -3.01 -17.01 -19.27
N LYS A 94 -4.00 -17.89 -19.05
CA LYS A 94 -5.31 -17.79 -19.70
C LYS A 94 -6.17 -16.70 -19.06
N PRO A 95 -7.00 -15.99 -19.84
CA PRO A 95 -7.90 -14.96 -19.29
C PRO A 95 -9.00 -15.54 -18.38
N ASP A 96 -9.34 -16.83 -18.54
CA ASP A 96 -10.34 -17.55 -17.73
C ASP A 96 -9.70 -18.55 -16.75
N ALA A 97 -8.41 -18.36 -16.43
CA ALA A 97 -7.64 -19.25 -15.56
C ALA A 97 -8.36 -19.59 -14.24
N GLU A 98 -8.97 -18.61 -13.57
CA GLU A 98 -9.68 -18.82 -12.30
C GLU A 98 -10.82 -19.85 -12.41
N TYR A 99 -11.60 -19.77 -13.49
CA TYR A 99 -12.70 -20.69 -13.75
C TYR A 99 -12.19 -22.07 -14.09
N GLU A 100 -11.14 -22.17 -14.90
CA GLU A 100 -10.56 -23.45 -15.31
C GLU A 100 -9.86 -24.16 -14.15
N ILE A 101 -9.11 -23.43 -13.32
CA ILE A 101 -8.49 -23.96 -12.08
C ILE A 101 -9.57 -24.52 -11.16
N THR A 102 -10.64 -23.75 -10.94
CA THR A 102 -11.74 -24.20 -10.10
C THR A 102 -12.40 -25.43 -10.71
N PHE A 103 -12.70 -25.43 -12.00
CA PHE A 103 -13.29 -26.59 -12.67
C PHE A 103 -12.44 -27.84 -12.52
N ARG A 104 -11.13 -27.74 -12.72
CA ARG A 104 -10.18 -28.86 -12.55
C ARG A 104 -10.12 -29.36 -11.11
N LEU A 105 -10.28 -28.48 -10.12
CA LEU A 105 -10.37 -28.88 -8.71
C LEU A 105 -11.63 -29.72 -8.43
N PHE A 106 -12.74 -29.40 -9.09
CA PHE A 106 -14.02 -30.10 -8.94
C PHE A 106 -14.16 -31.33 -9.84
N ASP A 107 -13.44 -31.41 -10.97
CA ASP A 107 -13.37 -32.60 -11.83
C ASP A 107 -12.38 -33.62 -11.28
N THR A 108 -12.81 -34.32 -10.22
CA THR A 108 -11.96 -35.32 -9.56
C THR A 108 -11.66 -36.56 -10.40
N GLU A 109 -12.38 -36.78 -11.51
CA GLU A 109 -12.21 -37.96 -12.36
C GLU A 109 -11.48 -37.63 -13.68
N GLY A 110 -11.24 -36.35 -13.98
CA GLY A 110 -10.63 -35.90 -15.23
C GLY A 110 -11.51 -36.17 -16.45
N THR A 111 -12.83 -36.26 -16.24
CA THR A 111 -13.79 -36.62 -17.28
C THR A 111 -14.21 -35.44 -18.16
N GLY A 112 -13.85 -34.21 -17.74
CA GLY A 112 -14.31 -32.97 -18.34
C GLY A 112 -15.75 -32.62 -17.94
N ILE A 113 -16.27 -33.21 -16.87
CA ILE A 113 -17.63 -33.06 -16.38
C ILE A 113 -17.63 -33.01 -14.84
N VAL A 114 -18.43 -32.10 -14.25
CA VAL A 114 -18.61 -32.00 -12.79
C VAL A 114 -19.97 -32.58 -12.40
N LYS A 115 -19.93 -33.66 -11.60
CA LYS A 115 -21.11 -34.32 -11.04
C LYS A 115 -21.65 -33.53 -9.82
N HIS A 116 -22.96 -33.55 -9.63
CA HIS A 116 -23.63 -32.89 -8.49
C HIS A 116 -23.11 -33.38 -7.13
N GLU A 117 -22.90 -34.69 -6.97
CA GLU A 117 -22.45 -35.28 -5.70
C GLU A 117 -21.03 -34.84 -5.34
N THR A 118 -20.13 -34.81 -6.33
CA THR A 118 -18.75 -34.35 -6.15
C THR A 118 -18.72 -32.86 -5.78
N LEU A 119 -19.55 -32.05 -6.44
CA LEU A 119 -19.72 -30.62 -6.13
C LEU A 119 -20.14 -30.43 -4.68
N GLN A 120 -21.20 -31.12 -4.25
CA GLN A 120 -21.72 -31.00 -2.89
C GLN A 120 -20.69 -31.47 -1.85
N LYS A 121 -20.05 -32.62 -2.09
CA LYS A 121 -19.06 -33.20 -1.17
C LYS A 121 -17.85 -32.28 -0.99
N LEU A 122 -17.27 -31.80 -2.09
CA LEU A 122 -16.12 -30.90 -2.03
C LEU A 122 -16.47 -29.57 -1.39
N PHE A 123 -17.64 -29.01 -1.72
CA PHE A 123 -18.12 -27.78 -1.11
C PHE A 123 -18.36 -27.92 0.39
N SER A 124 -18.95 -29.02 0.85
CA SER A 124 -19.13 -29.31 2.27
C SER A 124 -17.80 -29.58 2.98
N SER A 125 -16.83 -30.22 2.32
CA SER A 125 -15.51 -30.50 2.89
C SER A 125 -14.65 -29.25 3.08
N ALA A 126 -14.89 -28.21 2.27
CA ALA A 126 -14.19 -26.93 2.36
C ALA A 126 -14.72 -26.02 3.49
N LYS A 127 -15.84 -26.40 4.12
CA LYS A 127 -16.52 -25.61 5.15
C LYS A 127 -16.20 -26.12 6.56
N GLY A 128 -15.99 -25.19 7.49
CA GLY A 128 -15.89 -25.50 8.93
C GLY A 128 -17.27 -25.65 9.60
N ASP A 129 -17.29 -26.21 10.81
CA ASP A 129 -18.51 -26.60 11.54
C ASP A 129 -19.47 -25.45 11.85
N ASN A 130 -19.00 -24.19 11.88
CA ASN A 130 -19.82 -23.00 12.22
C ASN A 130 -20.22 -22.15 10.99
N THR A 131 -20.17 -22.71 9.78
CA THR A 131 -20.46 -21.98 8.55
C THR A 131 -21.96 -21.93 8.24
N ILE A 132 -22.41 -20.85 7.60
CA ILE A 132 -23.78 -20.70 7.11
C ILE A 132 -24.08 -21.84 6.13
N PRO A 133 -25.15 -22.62 6.37
CA PRO A 133 -25.53 -23.72 5.50
C PRO A 133 -25.90 -23.20 4.10
N PHE A 134 -25.64 -24.01 3.09
CA PHE A 134 -26.05 -23.72 1.71
C PHE A 134 -26.93 -24.86 1.23
N ASP A 135 -28.13 -24.52 0.77
CA ASP A 135 -29.07 -25.48 0.25
C ASP A 135 -28.84 -25.72 -1.25
N TRP A 136 -28.25 -26.89 -1.54
CA TRP A 136 -28.07 -27.42 -2.90
C TRP A 136 -29.36 -27.97 -3.52
N ASN A 137 -30.47 -28.00 -2.78
CA ASN A 137 -31.79 -28.36 -3.30
C ASN A 137 -32.66 -27.14 -3.60
N SER A 138 -32.10 -25.93 -3.52
CA SER A 138 -32.81 -24.70 -3.86
C SER A 138 -33.24 -24.69 -5.33
N GLY A 139 -34.26 -23.89 -5.64
CA GLY A 139 -34.71 -23.69 -7.01
C GLY A 139 -33.60 -23.21 -7.94
N TRP A 140 -32.67 -22.38 -7.44
CA TRP A 140 -31.49 -21.94 -8.17
C TRP A 140 -30.54 -23.10 -8.49
N ALA A 141 -30.18 -23.93 -7.50
CA ALA A 141 -29.26 -25.04 -7.70
C ALA A 141 -29.84 -26.12 -8.63
N ALA A 142 -31.16 -26.30 -8.58
CA ALA A 142 -31.88 -27.22 -9.46
C ALA A 142 -31.84 -26.81 -10.94
N LEU A 143 -31.64 -25.52 -11.27
CA LEU A 143 -31.49 -25.08 -12.66
C LEU A 143 -30.16 -25.53 -13.29
N TYR A 144 -29.12 -25.70 -12.47
CA TYR A 144 -27.78 -26.08 -12.94
C TYR A 144 -27.48 -27.57 -12.80
N THR A 145 -28.01 -28.21 -11.75
CA THR A 145 -27.71 -29.62 -11.44
C THR A 145 -28.94 -30.52 -11.56
N GLY A 146 -30.09 -29.95 -11.94
CA GLY A 146 -31.36 -30.65 -12.04
C GLY A 146 -32.06 -30.84 -10.70
N SER A 147 -33.32 -31.29 -10.73
CA SER A 147 -34.09 -31.56 -9.51
C SER A 147 -33.63 -32.86 -8.83
N LYS A 148 -34.09 -33.14 -7.59
CA LYS A 148 -33.82 -34.43 -6.91
C LYS A 148 -34.15 -35.66 -7.76
N LYS A 149 -35.09 -35.55 -8.71
CA LYS A 149 -35.51 -36.64 -9.60
C LYS A 149 -34.80 -36.65 -10.96
N THR A 150 -34.19 -35.54 -11.36
CA THR A 150 -33.64 -35.33 -12.71
C THR A 150 -32.28 -34.64 -12.62
N ARG A 151 -31.31 -35.27 -11.95
CA ARG A 151 -29.95 -34.74 -11.86
C ARG A 151 -29.24 -34.82 -13.21
N HIS A 152 -28.47 -33.80 -13.54
CA HIS A 152 -27.59 -33.80 -14.70
C HIS A 152 -26.24 -33.19 -14.34
N ASP A 153 -25.23 -33.60 -15.09
CA ASP A 153 -23.87 -33.15 -14.87
C ASP A 153 -23.56 -31.86 -15.64
N MET A 154 -22.59 -31.10 -15.14
CA MET A 154 -22.23 -29.81 -15.71
C MET A 154 -20.95 -29.90 -16.54
N THR A 155 -20.99 -29.34 -17.75
CA THR A 155 -19.81 -29.06 -18.57
C THR A 155 -19.06 -27.82 -18.06
N TYR A 156 -17.81 -27.62 -18.49
CA TYR A 156 -17.01 -26.44 -18.09
C TYR A 156 -17.74 -25.09 -18.26
N PRO A 157 -18.35 -24.76 -19.42
CA PRO A 157 -19.05 -23.48 -19.56
C PRO A 157 -20.24 -23.33 -18.60
N GLN A 158 -20.98 -24.41 -18.35
CA GLN A 158 -22.12 -24.40 -17.41
C GLN A 158 -21.64 -24.21 -15.97
N PHE A 159 -20.56 -24.90 -15.60
CA PHE A 159 -19.94 -24.79 -14.29
C PHE A 159 -19.40 -23.38 -14.04
N ALA A 160 -18.70 -22.79 -15.01
CA ALA A 160 -18.18 -21.41 -14.90
C ALA A 160 -19.31 -20.40 -14.67
N GLN A 161 -20.41 -20.54 -15.42
CA GLN A 161 -21.58 -19.67 -15.27
C GLN A 161 -22.27 -19.88 -13.91
N MET A 162 -22.37 -21.14 -13.44
CA MET A 162 -22.88 -21.45 -12.11
C MET A 162 -22.01 -20.82 -11.01
N LEU A 163 -20.69 -20.92 -11.12
CA LEU A 163 -19.74 -20.41 -10.13
C LEU A 163 -19.85 -18.89 -9.99
N ARG A 164 -20.03 -18.18 -11.11
CA ARG A 164 -20.29 -16.74 -11.12
C ARG A 164 -21.57 -16.37 -10.36
N GLY A 165 -22.63 -17.18 -10.48
CA GLY A 165 -23.90 -16.97 -9.77
C GLY A 165 -23.90 -17.41 -8.30
N LEU A 166 -23.06 -18.38 -7.95
CA LEU A 166 -23.05 -19.05 -6.65
C LEU A 166 -22.90 -18.07 -5.48
N GLN A 167 -22.02 -17.07 -5.60
CA GLN A 167 -21.80 -16.12 -4.51
C GLN A 167 -23.05 -15.30 -4.19
N GLY A 168 -23.83 -14.92 -5.21
CA GLY A 168 -25.10 -14.21 -4.99
C GLY A 168 -26.18 -15.09 -4.39
N GLU A 169 -26.25 -16.35 -4.81
CA GLU A 169 -27.19 -17.28 -4.19
C GLU A 169 -26.83 -17.58 -2.74
N ARG A 170 -25.53 -17.69 -2.41
CA ARG A 170 -25.06 -17.84 -1.02
C ARG A 170 -25.54 -16.69 -0.14
N ILE A 171 -25.37 -15.45 -0.59
CA ILE A 171 -25.82 -14.26 0.14
C ILE A 171 -27.35 -14.26 0.27
N ARG A 172 -28.08 -14.61 -0.81
CA ARG A 172 -29.54 -14.68 -0.79
C ARG A 172 -30.08 -15.71 0.19
N GLN A 173 -29.52 -16.92 0.20
CA GLN A 173 -29.92 -17.97 1.13
C GLN A 173 -29.54 -17.63 2.57
N ALA A 174 -28.37 -17.02 2.77
CA ALA A 174 -27.96 -16.55 4.08
C ALA A 174 -28.91 -15.46 4.60
N PHE A 175 -29.30 -14.51 3.75
CA PHE A 175 -30.29 -13.49 4.11
C PHE A 175 -31.61 -14.12 4.57
N HIS A 176 -32.16 -15.06 3.79
CA HIS A 176 -33.38 -15.78 4.17
C HIS A 176 -33.26 -16.60 5.46
N LEU A 177 -32.04 -17.01 5.84
CA LEU A 177 -31.83 -17.74 7.09
C LEU A 177 -31.91 -16.80 8.31
N PHE A 178 -31.46 -15.57 8.18
CA PHE A 178 -31.46 -14.58 9.26
C PHE A 178 -32.76 -13.75 9.31
N ASP A 179 -33.45 -13.58 8.19
CA ASP A 179 -34.80 -12.99 8.08
C ASP A 179 -35.87 -13.98 8.57
N LYS A 180 -36.01 -14.10 9.89
CA LYS A 180 -36.91 -15.07 10.55
C LYS A 180 -38.39 -14.71 10.42
N ASP A 181 -38.69 -13.42 10.36
CA ASP A 181 -40.04 -12.85 10.26
C ASP A 181 -40.51 -12.62 8.83
N GLY A 182 -39.60 -12.69 7.84
CA GLY A 182 -39.91 -12.47 6.44
C GLY A 182 -40.25 -11.01 6.14
N ASP A 183 -39.79 -10.08 6.98
CA ASP A 183 -40.05 -8.64 6.83
C ASP A 183 -39.11 -8.00 5.80
N GLY A 184 -38.09 -8.74 5.34
CA GLY A 184 -37.09 -8.28 4.38
C GLY A 184 -35.97 -7.45 4.99
N TYR A 185 -35.78 -7.54 6.31
CA TYR A 185 -34.73 -6.88 7.08
C TYR A 185 -33.95 -7.86 7.95
N ILE A 186 -32.68 -7.54 8.21
CA ILE A 186 -31.81 -8.29 9.11
C ILE A 186 -31.08 -7.34 10.06
N GLU A 187 -30.59 -7.87 11.18
CA GLU A 187 -29.78 -7.10 12.12
C GLU A 187 -28.38 -6.81 11.54
N PRO A 188 -27.73 -5.70 11.91
CA PRO A 188 -26.39 -5.34 11.43
C PRO A 188 -25.33 -6.41 11.70
N GLU A 189 -25.41 -7.13 12.82
CA GLU A 189 -24.50 -8.20 13.19
C GLU A 189 -24.66 -9.43 12.28
N ASP A 190 -25.91 -9.76 11.91
CA ASP A 190 -26.21 -10.85 10.98
C ASP A 190 -25.66 -10.52 9.59
N PHE A 191 -25.83 -9.28 9.12
CA PHE A 191 -25.22 -8.82 7.88
C PHE A 191 -23.69 -8.94 7.92
N GLN A 192 -23.05 -8.48 9.01
CA GLN A 192 -21.60 -8.59 9.17
C GLN A 192 -21.15 -10.05 9.06
N ARG A 193 -21.88 -10.98 9.71
CA ARG A 193 -21.59 -12.41 9.63
C ARG A 193 -21.70 -12.95 8.20
N ILE A 194 -22.75 -12.59 7.46
CA ILE A 194 -22.94 -13.01 6.05
C ILE A 194 -21.74 -12.56 5.21
N ILE A 195 -21.32 -11.30 5.35
CA ILE A 195 -20.22 -10.74 4.55
C ILE A 195 -18.88 -11.36 4.94
N LEU A 196 -18.62 -11.57 6.23
CA LEU A 196 -17.39 -12.22 6.69
C LEU A 196 -17.25 -13.65 6.12
N GLU A 197 -18.34 -14.42 6.11
CA GLU A 197 -18.28 -15.80 5.62
C GLU A 197 -18.31 -15.93 4.08
N THR A 198 -18.82 -14.93 3.38
CA THR A 198 -18.96 -14.99 1.91
C THR A 198 -17.82 -14.29 1.18
N SER A 199 -17.39 -13.13 1.68
CA SER A 199 -16.62 -12.15 0.89
C SER A 199 -15.48 -11.48 1.67
N GLN A 200 -15.12 -11.92 2.88
CA GLN A 200 -14.04 -11.32 3.69
C GLN A 200 -12.70 -11.16 2.95
N HIS A 201 -12.37 -12.13 2.08
CA HIS A 201 -11.12 -12.14 1.31
C HIS A 201 -11.05 -11.04 0.24
N LYS A 202 -12.18 -10.40 -0.11
CA LYS A 202 -12.25 -9.34 -1.14
C LYS A 202 -12.30 -7.93 -0.55
N LEU A 203 -12.37 -7.82 0.77
CA LEU A 203 -12.69 -6.57 1.46
C LEU A 203 -11.53 -6.13 2.34
N SER A 204 -11.32 -4.81 2.40
CA SER A 204 -10.34 -4.19 3.29
C SER A 204 -10.71 -4.38 4.76
N ASP A 205 -9.73 -4.35 5.65
CA ASP A 205 -9.99 -4.46 7.09
C ASP A 205 -10.82 -3.28 7.62
N HIS A 206 -10.57 -2.09 7.08
CA HIS A 206 -11.34 -0.89 7.41
C HIS A 206 -12.83 -1.06 7.10
N LEU A 207 -13.17 -1.64 5.95
CA LEU A 207 -14.57 -1.92 5.63
C LEU A 207 -15.15 -2.96 6.59
N LEU A 208 -14.42 -4.04 6.85
CA LEU A 208 -14.88 -5.14 7.71
C LEU A 208 -15.17 -4.73 9.16
N GLU A 209 -14.34 -3.84 9.72
CA GLU A 209 -14.53 -3.27 11.06
C GLU A 209 -15.78 -2.39 11.14
N ASN A 210 -16.10 -1.69 10.04
CA ASN A 210 -17.17 -0.70 9.99
C ASN A 210 -18.47 -1.21 9.34
N LEU A 211 -18.56 -2.49 8.94
CA LEU A 211 -19.76 -3.09 8.33
C LEU A 211 -21.08 -2.77 9.06
N PRO A 212 -21.15 -2.80 10.41
CA PRO A 212 -22.40 -2.50 11.12
C PRO A 212 -22.91 -1.07 10.89
N THR A 213 -22.03 -0.13 10.56
CA THR A 213 -22.41 1.29 10.34
C THR A 213 -23.29 1.48 9.11
N LEU A 214 -23.45 0.45 8.26
CA LEU A 214 -24.30 0.50 7.07
C LEU A 214 -25.76 0.82 7.42
N CYS A 215 -26.24 0.46 8.61
CA CYS A 215 -27.59 0.79 9.06
C CYS A 215 -27.84 2.30 9.13
N ASN A 216 -26.80 3.12 9.30
CA ASN A 216 -26.91 4.58 9.39
C ASN A 216 -27.31 5.25 8.07
N ILE A 217 -27.18 4.55 6.94
CA ILE A 217 -27.59 5.07 5.62
C ILE A 217 -29.11 4.95 5.44
N SER A 218 -29.70 3.89 5.98
CA SER A 218 -31.14 3.65 5.93
C SER A 218 -31.85 4.38 7.08
N SER A 219 -33.11 4.78 6.86
CA SER A 219 -33.95 5.43 7.88
C SER A 219 -34.29 4.54 9.09
N GLY A 220 -33.76 3.32 9.18
CA GLY A 220 -34.03 2.35 10.23
C GLY A 220 -32.75 1.70 10.75
N SER A 221 -32.82 1.13 11.95
CA SER A 221 -31.69 0.45 12.60
C SER A 221 -31.33 -0.90 11.97
N LYS A 222 -32.24 -1.47 11.16
CA LYS A 222 -32.07 -2.75 10.47
C LYS A 222 -31.59 -2.57 9.03
N ILE A 223 -30.97 -3.61 8.48
CA ILE A 223 -30.44 -3.63 7.11
C ILE A 223 -31.44 -4.35 6.19
N SER A 224 -31.89 -3.66 5.13
CA SER A 224 -32.80 -4.24 4.14
C SER A 224 -32.08 -5.17 3.16
N TYR A 225 -32.81 -6.09 2.52
CA TYR A 225 -32.28 -6.90 1.42
C TYR A 225 -31.69 -6.05 0.28
N ALA A 226 -32.27 -4.87 0.04
CA ALA A 226 -31.82 -3.96 -1.00
C ALA A 226 -30.40 -3.42 -0.69
N ASN A 227 -30.12 -3.08 0.57
CA ASN A 227 -28.79 -2.66 1.03
C ASN A 227 -27.76 -3.79 0.80
N VAL A 228 -28.10 -5.02 1.15
CA VAL A 228 -27.24 -6.19 0.96
C VAL A 228 -26.91 -6.41 -0.52
N ARG A 229 -27.91 -6.25 -1.40
CA ARG A 229 -27.75 -6.38 -2.85
C ARG A 229 -26.91 -5.26 -3.46
N ALA A 230 -27.12 -4.01 -3.05
CA ALA A 230 -26.28 -2.90 -3.48
C ALA A 230 -24.82 -3.10 -3.04
N PHE A 231 -24.60 -3.50 -1.78
CA PHE A 231 -23.27 -3.83 -1.28
C PHE A 231 -22.60 -4.96 -2.07
N GLN A 232 -23.36 -6.01 -2.41
CA GLN A 232 -22.85 -7.10 -3.27
C GLN A 232 -22.45 -6.60 -4.67
N ASN A 233 -23.24 -5.72 -5.28
CA ASN A 233 -22.91 -5.17 -6.60
C ASN A 233 -21.62 -4.34 -6.55
N ILE A 234 -21.40 -3.56 -5.49
CA ILE A 234 -20.15 -2.82 -5.27
C ILE A 234 -18.94 -3.78 -5.26
N ILE A 235 -19.02 -4.87 -4.49
CA ILE A 235 -17.94 -5.88 -4.44
C ILE A 235 -17.69 -6.48 -5.83
N ARG A 236 -18.75 -6.73 -6.60
CA ARG A 236 -18.64 -7.34 -7.93
C ARG A 236 -18.01 -6.40 -8.95
N GLU A 237 -18.24 -5.10 -8.82
CA GLU A 237 -17.86 -4.08 -9.81
C GLU A 237 -16.69 -3.21 -9.30
N MET A 238 -15.95 -3.70 -8.31
CA MET A 238 -14.90 -2.97 -7.60
C MET A 238 -13.82 -2.39 -8.53
N ASP A 239 -13.39 -3.14 -9.55
CA ASP A 239 -12.41 -2.66 -10.54
C ASP A 239 -12.94 -1.51 -11.40
N ILE A 240 -14.21 -1.60 -11.81
CA ILE A 240 -14.87 -0.54 -12.59
C ILE A 240 -15.05 0.70 -11.71
N ILE A 241 -15.43 0.51 -10.45
CA ILE A 241 -15.57 1.58 -9.46
C ILE A 241 -14.23 2.29 -9.25
N ASP A 242 -13.13 1.56 -9.04
CA ASP A 242 -11.78 2.14 -8.90
C ASP A 242 -11.40 2.97 -10.13
N TYR A 243 -11.64 2.43 -11.33
CA TYR A 243 -11.38 3.15 -12.57
C TYR A 243 -12.21 4.45 -12.68
N ILE A 244 -13.50 4.41 -12.35
CA ILE A 244 -14.38 5.59 -12.37
C ILE A 244 -13.88 6.63 -11.35
N ILE A 245 -13.56 6.22 -10.13
CA ILE A 245 -13.07 7.11 -9.08
C ILE A 245 -11.77 7.78 -9.52
N ARG A 246 -10.78 7.01 -10.01
CA ARG A 246 -9.52 7.57 -10.50
C ARG A 246 -9.72 8.53 -11.67
N SER A 247 -10.67 8.24 -12.56
CA SER A 247 -11.03 9.13 -13.67
C SER A 247 -11.69 10.42 -13.17
N ALA A 248 -12.62 10.32 -12.22
CA ALA A 248 -13.32 11.46 -11.62
C ALA A 248 -12.37 12.35 -10.83
N VAL A 249 -11.51 11.77 -9.99
CA VAL A 249 -10.50 12.49 -9.19
C VAL A 249 -9.52 13.23 -10.09
N ARG A 250 -9.04 12.61 -11.17
CA ARG A 250 -8.11 13.26 -12.12
C ARG A 250 -8.70 14.48 -12.82
N LYS A 251 -10.02 14.53 -12.95
CA LYS A 251 -10.74 15.66 -13.57
C LYS A 251 -11.13 16.74 -12.59
N SER A 252 -11.10 16.44 -11.29
CA SER A 252 -11.38 17.43 -10.25
C SER A 252 -10.15 18.28 -10.02
N ASP A 253 -10.32 19.61 -10.02
CA ASP A 253 -9.23 20.56 -9.81
C ASP A 253 -8.58 20.41 -8.42
N ASP A 254 -9.38 20.02 -7.42
CA ASP A 254 -8.95 19.86 -6.02
C ASP A 254 -8.50 18.42 -5.70
N GLY A 255 -8.59 17.49 -6.65
CA GLY A 255 -8.36 16.06 -6.40
C GLY A 255 -9.39 15.38 -5.49
N LYS A 256 -10.54 16.03 -5.24
CA LYS A 256 -11.64 15.52 -4.41
C LYS A 256 -12.94 15.42 -5.20
N ILE A 257 -13.72 14.38 -4.96
CA ILE A 257 -14.97 14.13 -5.66
C ILE A 257 -16.17 14.07 -4.71
N THR A 258 -17.32 14.52 -5.20
CA THR A 258 -18.63 14.30 -4.56
C THR A 258 -19.31 13.08 -5.16
N ARG A 259 -20.39 12.64 -4.51
CA ARG A 259 -21.30 11.60 -5.03
C ARG A 259 -21.79 11.92 -6.45
N SER A 260 -22.18 13.17 -6.70
CA SER A 260 -22.71 13.60 -7.99
C SER A 260 -21.65 13.51 -9.08
N ASP A 261 -20.40 13.87 -8.76
CA ASP A 261 -19.28 13.77 -9.70
C ASP A 261 -19.01 12.31 -10.08
N PHE A 262 -19.05 11.41 -9.08
CA PHE A 262 -18.93 9.97 -9.31
C PHE A 262 -20.05 9.43 -10.22
N LEU A 263 -21.32 9.74 -9.93
CA LEU A 263 -22.44 9.26 -10.72
C LEU A 263 -22.43 9.81 -12.16
N ASN A 264 -22.07 11.08 -12.33
CA ASN A 264 -21.94 11.70 -13.65
C ASN A 264 -20.80 11.06 -14.46
N GLU A 265 -19.67 10.79 -13.81
CA GLU A 265 -18.53 10.15 -14.47
C GLU A 265 -18.83 8.68 -14.79
N ALA A 266 -19.52 7.98 -13.89
CA ALA A 266 -20.00 6.63 -14.12
C ALA A 266 -20.90 6.58 -15.36
N ALA A 267 -21.93 7.42 -15.43
CA ALA A 267 -22.84 7.50 -16.58
C ALA A 267 -22.13 7.87 -17.90
N ARG A 268 -20.99 8.58 -17.82
CA ARG A 268 -20.19 8.92 -19.00
C ARG A 268 -19.33 7.75 -19.48
N ILE A 269 -18.79 6.95 -18.56
CA ILE A 269 -17.91 5.82 -18.86
C ILE A 269 -18.72 4.59 -19.24
N THR A 270 -19.80 4.31 -18.53
CA THR A 270 -20.62 3.11 -18.70
C THR A 270 -21.81 3.40 -19.61
N ARG A 271 -22.01 2.55 -20.61
CA ARG A 271 -23.17 2.67 -21.53
C ARG A 271 -24.43 1.96 -21.01
N PHE A 272 -24.25 0.88 -20.24
CA PHE A 272 -25.34 -0.02 -19.82
C PHE A 272 -25.25 -0.49 -18.36
N SER A 273 -24.12 -0.27 -17.67
CA SER A 273 -23.98 -0.53 -16.23
C SER A 273 -24.24 0.78 -15.49
N LEU A 274 -25.50 0.99 -15.11
CA LEU A 274 -25.87 2.15 -14.32
C LEU A 274 -25.70 1.81 -12.84
N PHE A 275 -24.83 2.56 -12.16
CA PHE A 275 -24.73 2.49 -10.70
C PHE A 275 -25.99 3.07 -10.08
N THR A 276 -26.56 2.36 -9.13
CA THR A 276 -27.72 2.86 -8.40
C THR A 276 -27.28 3.96 -7.42
N PRO A 277 -28.14 4.94 -7.11
CA PRO A 277 -27.85 5.93 -6.08
C PRO A 277 -27.46 5.26 -4.74
N MET A 278 -28.12 4.17 -4.38
CA MET A 278 -27.82 3.43 -3.15
C MET A 278 -26.43 2.80 -3.15
N GLU A 279 -25.93 2.30 -4.29
CA GLU A 279 -24.55 1.83 -4.39
C GLU A 279 -23.54 2.98 -4.16
N ALA A 280 -23.83 4.16 -4.71
CA ALA A 280 -23.02 5.34 -4.45
C ALA A 280 -23.13 5.82 -2.99
N ASP A 281 -24.30 5.70 -2.33
CA ASP A 281 -24.47 6.04 -0.91
C ASP A 281 -23.56 5.17 -0.05
N ILE A 282 -23.63 3.86 -0.27
CA ILE A 282 -22.85 2.89 0.48
C ILE A 282 -21.35 3.11 0.30
N LEU A 283 -20.91 3.35 -0.94
CA LEU A 283 -19.51 3.62 -1.25
C LEU A 283 -19.00 4.89 -0.54
N PHE A 284 -19.74 6.00 -0.65
CA PHE A 284 -19.35 7.28 -0.03
C PHE A 284 -19.49 7.28 1.48
N HIS A 285 -20.43 6.51 2.04
CA HIS A 285 -20.54 6.31 3.48
C HIS A 285 -19.29 5.65 4.05
N PHE A 286 -18.87 4.51 3.48
CA PHE A 286 -17.68 3.80 3.97
C PHE A 286 -16.38 4.58 3.72
N ALA A 287 -16.27 5.29 2.60
CA ALA A 287 -15.08 6.10 2.32
C ALA A 287 -15.06 7.39 3.18
N GLY A 288 -16.22 7.92 3.56
CA GLY A 288 -16.36 9.17 4.31
C GLY A 288 -16.37 9.05 5.83
N LEU A 289 -16.19 7.85 6.42
CA LEU A 289 -16.24 7.66 7.87
C LEU A 289 -15.23 8.54 8.63
N ASP A 290 -14.04 8.76 8.05
CA ASP A 290 -12.98 9.59 8.63
C ASP A 290 -13.11 11.09 8.26
N ALA A 291 -13.92 11.42 7.25
CA ALA A 291 -13.94 12.73 6.62
C ALA A 291 -15.39 13.24 6.43
N PRO A 292 -15.93 14.04 7.37
CA PRO A 292 -17.32 14.51 7.33
C PRO A 292 -17.60 15.54 6.23
N SER A 293 -16.61 15.88 5.41
CA SER A 293 -16.70 16.98 4.43
C SER A 293 -17.57 16.68 3.21
N GLY A 294 -18.00 15.43 3.02
CA GLY A 294 -18.79 14.98 1.85
C GLY A 294 -18.04 15.03 0.50
N ARG A 295 -16.80 15.52 0.50
CA ARG A 295 -15.86 15.49 -0.63
C ARG A 295 -14.69 14.61 -0.25
N LEU A 296 -14.46 13.55 -1.02
CA LEU A 296 -13.51 12.49 -0.68
C LEU A 296 -12.35 12.47 -1.68
N GLU A 297 -11.16 12.17 -1.18
CA GLU A 297 -9.95 12.01 -1.99
C GLU A 297 -9.69 10.54 -2.35
N LEU A 298 -8.77 10.27 -3.28
CA LEU A 298 -8.48 8.90 -3.71
C LEU A 298 -8.05 7.99 -2.55
N GLY A 299 -7.34 8.53 -1.56
CA GLY A 299 -6.89 7.78 -0.37
C GLY A 299 -8.05 7.28 0.48
N ASP A 300 -9.17 8.01 0.55
CA ASP A 300 -10.36 7.61 1.30
C ASP A 300 -11.07 6.42 0.64
N PHE A 301 -11.12 6.40 -0.69
CA PHE A 301 -11.67 5.26 -1.44
C PHE A 301 -10.75 4.05 -1.43
N ALA A 302 -9.44 4.25 -1.42
CA ALA A 302 -8.46 3.16 -1.34
C ALA A 302 -8.68 2.31 -0.07
N LYS A 303 -9.01 2.95 1.07
CA LYS A 303 -9.37 2.25 2.32
C LYS A 303 -10.54 1.27 2.18
N VAL A 304 -11.41 1.45 1.20
CA VAL A 304 -12.65 0.68 1.01
C VAL A 304 -12.48 -0.38 -0.09
N ILE A 305 -11.77 0.00 -1.16
CA ILE A 305 -11.69 -0.76 -2.40
C ILE A 305 -10.46 -1.66 -2.43
N ASP A 306 -9.36 -1.28 -1.77
CA ASP A 306 -8.13 -2.06 -1.79
C ASP A 306 -8.19 -3.18 -0.72
N ALA A 307 -8.28 -4.42 -1.17
CA ALA A 307 -8.29 -5.59 -0.29
C ALA A 307 -6.97 -5.78 0.48
N SER A 308 -5.87 -5.17 0.03
CA SER A 308 -4.57 -5.16 0.72
C SER A 308 -4.44 -4.02 1.73
N TRP A 309 -5.45 -3.15 1.86
CA TRP A 309 -5.43 -2.06 2.80
C TRP A 309 -5.54 -2.55 4.25
N HIS A 310 -4.52 -2.21 5.04
CA HIS A 310 -4.46 -2.49 6.47
C HIS A 310 -5.05 -1.33 7.28
N SER A 311 -5.94 -1.63 8.22
CA SER A 311 -6.27 -0.67 9.28
C SER A 311 -5.04 -0.51 10.17
N ALA A 312 -4.60 0.72 10.46
CA ALA A 312 -3.42 0.98 11.31
C ALA A 312 -3.50 0.30 12.70
N SER A 313 -4.71 -0.08 13.13
CA SER A 313 -5.00 -0.87 14.33
C SER A 313 -4.42 -2.29 14.31
N VAL A 314 -4.34 -2.94 13.14
CA VAL A 314 -3.88 -4.33 12.96
C VAL A 314 -2.36 -4.41 13.02
N LEU A 315 -1.66 -3.46 12.40
CA LEU A 315 -0.21 -3.31 12.52
C LEU A 315 0.19 -3.05 13.99
N GLY A 316 -0.62 -2.28 14.72
CA GLY A 316 -0.48 -2.09 16.16
C GLY A 316 -0.68 -3.38 16.96
N ARG A 317 -1.69 -4.19 16.62
CA ARG A 317 -2.02 -5.47 17.29
C ARG A 317 -1.01 -6.58 17.03
N GLU A 318 -0.51 -6.72 15.81
CA GLU A 318 0.52 -7.72 15.47
C GLU A 318 1.89 -7.31 16.02
N ALA A 319 2.23 -6.01 15.99
CA ALA A 319 3.41 -5.49 16.69
C ALA A 319 3.31 -5.67 18.22
N LEU A 320 2.11 -5.49 18.80
CA LEU A 320 1.83 -5.77 20.22
C LEU A 320 1.84 -7.27 20.55
N ALA A 321 1.40 -8.15 19.65
CA ALA A 321 1.45 -9.60 19.82
C ALA A 321 2.89 -10.14 19.75
N GLY A 322 3.73 -9.55 18.87
CA GLY A 322 5.18 -9.81 18.82
C GLY A 322 5.93 -9.24 20.04
N ALA A 323 5.51 -8.07 20.54
CA ALA A 323 6.10 -7.43 21.71
C ALA A 323 5.60 -7.99 23.06
N SER A 324 4.49 -8.74 23.05
CA SER A 324 3.84 -9.30 24.24
C SER A 324 4.69 -10.33 25.00
N LYS A 325 5.60 -11.04 24.31
CA LYS A 325 6.54 -11.96 24.99
C LYS A 325 7.75 -11.28 25.65
N ALA A 326 7.96 -9.98 25.45
CA ALA A 326 9.13 -9.26 25.97
C ALA A 326 8.78 -8.09 26.91
N THR A 327 7.50 -7.75 27.07
CA THR A 327 7.09 -6.45 27.65
C THR A 327 6.09 -6.61 28.80
N GLU A 328 6.39 -7.49 29.77
CA GLU A 328 5.56 -7.67 30.96
C GLU A 328 6.06 -6.87 32.19
N LYS A 329 6.93 -5.86 32.04
CA LYS A 329 7.47 -5.17 33.23
C LYS A 329 7.69 -3.67 33.24
N VAL A 330 7.27 -2.89 32.23
CA VAL A 330 7.39 -1.42 32.30
C VAL A 330 6.26 -0.72 31.55
N THR A 331 5.01 -0.94 31.98
CA THR A 331 3.81 -0.35 31.37
C THR A 331 3.08 0.54 32.37
N GLY A 332 3.47 1.82 32.39
CA GLY A 332 2.75 2.87 33.10
C GLY A 332 3.14 4.29 32.69
N THR A 333 4.38 4.50 32.24
CA THR A 333 4.88 5.87 31.96
C THR A 333 5.52 6.01 30.57
N THR A 334 5.97 4.91 29.96
CA THR A 334 6.73 4.91 28.68
C THR A 334 5.84 4.96 27.43
N SER A 335 4.59 4.47 27.51
CA SER A 335 3.69 4.38 26.34
C SER A 335 3.26 5.75 25.81
N GLN A 336 3.04 6.71 26.71
CA GLN A 336 2.70 8.10 26.36
C GLN A 336 3.90 8.83 25.74
N VAL A 337 5.12 8.51 26.18
CA VAL A 337 6.35 9.07 25.62
C VAL A 337 6.65 8.48 24.24
N LEU A 338 6.46 7.16 24.05
CA LEU A 338 6.66 6.49 22.77
C LEU A 338 5.66 6.96 21.70
N HIS A 339 4.39 7.15 22.06
CA HIS A 339 3.38 7.63 21.10
C HIS A 339 3.66 9.07 20.65
N ASN A 340 4.08 9.95 21.57
CA ASN A 340 4.49 11.31 21.24
C ASN A 340 5.79 11.34 20.41
N ILE A 341 6.74 10.43 20.68
CA ILE A 341 7.97 10.31 19.90
C ILE A 341 7.68 9.79 18.49
N LEU A 342 6.78 8.82 18.32
CA LEU A 342 6.45 8.26 17.01
C LEU A 342 5.72 9.28 16.12
N GLU A 343 4.79 10.03 16.70
CA GLU A 343 4.11 11.15 16.03
C GLU A 343 5.12 12.26 15.68
N SER A 344 6.06 12.56 16.59
CA SER A 344 7.16 13.51 16.33
C SER A 344 8.09 13.03 15.20
N VAL A 345 8.35 11.72 15.08
CA VAL A 345 9.16 11.14 14.00
C VAL A 345 8.44 11.24 12.65
N HIS A 346 7.12 11.05 12.62
CA HIS A 346 6.32 11.21 11.41
C HIS A 346 6.30 12.67 10.93
N HIS A 347 6.09 13.62 11.84
CA HIS A 347 6.20 15.06 11.54
C HIS A 347 7.63 15.47 11.16
N PHE A 348 8.65 14.89 11.79
CA PHE A 348 10.06 15.08 11.43
C PHE A 348 10.36 14.61 10.00
N ALA A 349 9.86 13.44 9.60
CA ALA A 349 10.08 12.89 8.27
C ALA A 349 9.41 13.77 7.20
N LEU A 350 8.15 14.14 7.42
CA LEU A 350 7.41 15.03 6.51
C LEU A 350 8.05 16.42 6.42
N GLY A 351 8.46 16.99 7.56
CA GLY A 351 9.18 18.26 7.62
C GLY A 351 10.55 18.22 6.93
N SER A 352 11.28 17.10 7.06
CA SER A 352 12.56 16.88 6.39
C SER A 352 12.41 16.77 4.87
N ILE A 353 11.38 16.06 4.39
CA ILE A 353 11.10 15.91 2.95
C ILE A 353 10.66 17.25 2.36
N ALA A 354 9.76 17.97 3.04
CA ALA A 354 9.33 19.30 2.63
C ALA A 354 10.50 20.30 2.60
N GLY A 355 11.37 20.27 3.62
CA GLY A 355 12.57 21.10 3.69
C GLY A 355 13.60 20.78 2.60
N ALA A 356 13.82 19.49 2.33
CA ALA A 356 14.71 19.03 1.25
C ALA A 356 14.18 19.44 -0.12
N PHE A 357 12.87 19.33 -0.35
CA PHE A 357 12.24 19.75 -1.60
C PHE A 357 12.32 21.28 -1.79
N GLY A 358 12.06 22.05 -0.74
CA GLY A 358 12.23 23.51 -0.78
C GLY A 358 13.67 23.92 -1.07
N ALA A 359 14.65 23.31 -0.39
CA ALA A 359 16.07 23.56 -0.64
C ALA A 359 16.49 23.16 -2.06
N PHE A 360 15.94 22.07 -2.61
CA PHE A 360 16.19 21.62 -3.98
C PHE A 360 15.66 22.63 -5.02
N MET A 361 14.47 23.19 -4.82
CA MET A 361 13.88 24.20 -5.71
C MET A 361 14.64 25.54 -5.68
N VAL A 362 15.15 25.94 -4.52
CA VAL A 362 15.89 27.22 -4.35
C VAL A 362 17.37 27.09 -4.75
N TYR A 363 17.90 25.86 -4.80
CA TYR A 363 19.32 25.59 -5.06
C TYR A 363 19.91 26.30 -6.30
N PRO A 364 19.24 26.38 -7.46
CA PRO A 364 19.79 27.07 -8.64
C PRO A 364 20.07 28.56 -8.38
N ILE A 365 19.22 29.21 -7.57
CA ILE A 365 19.36 30.62 -7.22
C ILE A 365 20.55 30.79 -6.27
N ASP A 366 20.68 29.90 -5.29
CA ASP A 366 21.80 29.90 -4.34
C ASP A 366 23.15 29.61 -5.03
N LEU A 367 23.17 28.71 -6.02
CA LEU A 367 24.37 28.43 -6.80
C LEU A 367 24.83 29.65 -7.62
N VAL A 368 23.89 30.37 -8.25
CA VAL A 368 24.21 31.60 -8.98
C VAL A 368 24.73 32.68 -8.02
N LYS A 369 24.07 32.86 -6.87
CA LYS A 369 24.48 33.83 -5.84
C LYS A 369 25.87 33.52 -5.30
N THR A 370 26.15 32.26 -4.97
CA THR A 370 27.46 31.84 -4.44
C THR A 370 28.57 31.98 -5.47
N ARG A 371 28.35 31.65 -6.75
CA ARG A 371 29.35 31.88 -7.81
C ARG A 371 29.64 33.36 -8.06
N MET A 372 28.61 34.20 -7.99
CA MET A 372 28.79 35.66 -8.07
C MET A 372 29.56 36.22 -6.88
N GLN A 373 29.23 35.80 -5.66
CA GLN A 373 29.93 36.25 -4.44
C GLN A 373 31.38 35.74 -4.40
N ASN A 374 31.64 34.56 -4.96
CA ASN A 374 32.97 33.95 -4.99
C ASN A 374 33.80 34.36 -6.23
N GLN A 375 33.33 35.34 -7.01
CA GLN A 375 34.08 35.86 -8.15
C GLN A 375 35.26 36.70 -7.67
N ARG A 376 36.45 36.08 -7.59
CA ARG A 376 37.70 36.81 -7.41
C ARG A 376 38.24 37.24 -8.77
N SER A 377 38.50 38.53 -8.93
CA SER A 377 39.12 39.05 -10.14
C SER A 377 40.59 38.63 -10.16
N ALA A 378 41.01 37.85 -11.16
CA ALA A 378 42.41 37.48 -11.35
C ALA A 378 43.29 38.66 -11.80
N ARG A 379 42.67 39.72 -12.32
CA ARG A 379 43.26 41.04 -12.60
C ARG A 379 42.30 42.13 -12.15
N VAL A 380 42.83 43.21 -11.56
CA VAL A 380 42.07 44.38 -11.15
C VAL A 380 41.27 44.91 -12.36
N GLY A 381 39.94 44.77 -12.34
CA GLY A 381 39.04 45.31 -13.37
C GLY A 381 38.27 44.30 -14.23
N GLU A 382 38.61 43.00 -14.24
CA GLU A 382 37.92 42.00 -15.06
C GLU A 382 36.88 41.21 -14.27
N LYS A 383 35.59 41.53 -14.48
CA LYS A 383 34.48 40.76 -13.90
C LYS A 383 34.14 39.54 -14.78
N MET A 384 34.29 38.31 -14.26
CA MET A 384 33.91 37.06 -14.96
C MET A 384 32.42 36.97 -15.30
N TYR A 385 31.55 37.49 -14.43
CA TYR A 385 30.10 37.59 -14.62
C TYR A 385 29.65 39.04 -14.46
N MET A 386 28.84 39.53 -15.40
CA MET A 386 28.34 40.91 -15.35
C MET A 386 27.10 41.04 -14.46
N ASN A 387 26.21 40.05 -14.52
CA ASN A 387 24.93 39.99 -13.80
C ASN A 387 24.57 38.54 -13.45
N SER A 388 23.63 38.32 -12.51
CA SER A 388 23.15 36.99 -12.11
C SER A 388 22.63 36.15 -13.29
N LEU A 389 21.96 36.80 -14.24
CA LEU A 389 21.47 36.15 -15.46
C LEU A 389 22.59 35.74 -16.42
N ASP A 390 23.67 36.52 -16.50
CA ASP A 390 24.86 36.18 -17.30
C ASP A 390 25.61 34.99 -16.68
N CYS A 391 25.70 34.95 -15.35
CA CYS A 391 26.21 33.80 -14.62
C CYS A 391 25.38 32.54 -14.90
N ALA A 392 24.06 32.59 -14.72
CA ALA A 392 23.19 31.44 -15.00
C ALA A 392 23.31 30.94 -16.45
N LYS A 393 23.30 31.85 -17.43
CA LYS A 393 23.43 31.51 -18.86
C LYS A 393 24.77 30.85 -19.18
N LYS A 394 25.87 31.34 -18.62
CA LYS A 394 27.21 30.76 -18.79
C LYS A 394 27.33 29.38 -18.13
N VAL A 395 26.73 29.18 -16.95
CA VAL A 395 26.70 27.87 -16.29
C VAL A 395 25.92 26.85 -17.13
N VAL A 396 24.72 27.20 -17.60
CA VAL A 396 23.93 26.29 -18.45
C VAL A 396 24.64 25.96 -19.76
N ARG A 397 25.33 26.94 -20.38
CA ARG A 397 26.07 26.72 -21.63
C ARG A 397 27.31 25.83 -21.47
N ASN A 398 28.02 25.94 -20.34
CA ASN A 398 29.30 25.25 -20.15
C ASN A 398 29.19 23.94 -19.36
N GLU A 399 28.22 23.83 -18.44
CA GLU A 399 28.05 22.69 -17.52
C GLU A 399 26.69 22.00 -17.69
N GLY A 400 25.83 22.51 -18.58
CA GLY A 400 24.48 22.01 -18.80
C GLY A 400 23.49 22.39 -17.69
N VAL A 401 22.23 21.98 -17.86
CA VAL A 401 21.16 22.23 -16.88
C VAL A 401 21.44 21.52 -15.56
N LEU A 402 22.09 20.34 -15.60
CA LEU A 402 22.52 19.61 -14.40
C LEU A 402 23.67 20.32 -13.65
N GLY A 403 24.45 21.18 -14.33
CA GLY A 403 25.46 22.02 -13.71
C GLY A 403 24.90 22.98 -12.66
N LEU A 404 23.66 23.44 -12.83
CA LEU A 404 22.95 24.25 -11.83
C LEU A 404 22.63 23.50 -10.53
N TYR A 405 22.68 22.16 -10.55
CA TYR A 405 22.45 21.29 -9.40
C TYR A 405 23.75 20.65 -8.86
N SER A 406 24.90 20.98 -9.45
CA SER A 406 26.21 20.49 -9.01
C SER A 406 26.51 21.02 -7.60
N GLY A 407 26.40 20.13 -6.59
CA GLY A 407 26.59 20.46 -5.16
C GLY A 407 25.33 20.46 -4.30
N VAL A 408 24.17 20.07 -4.85
CA VAL A 408 22.90 19.99 -4.08
C VAL A 408 22.98 18.99 -2.93
N ILE A 409 23.71 17.88 -3.10
CA ILE A 409 23.87 16.83 -2.08
C ILE A 409 24.55 17.37 -0.81
N PRO A 410 25.73 18.03 -0.85
CA PRO A 410 26.30 18.70 0.32
C PRO A 410 25.38 19.72 0.99
N GLN A 411 24.57 20.44 0.21
CA GLN A 411 23.64 21.42 0.75
C GLN A 411 22.48 20.75 1.49
N LEU A 412 21.90 19.70 0.91
CA LEU A 412 20.83 18.91 1.54
C LEU A 412 21.31 18.24 2.82
N ILE A 413 22.52 17.67 2.83
CA ILE A 413 23.11 17.05 4.02
C ILE A 413 23.33 18.07 5.15
N GLY A 414 23.62 19.33 4.81
CA GLY A 414 23.80 20.40 5.80
C GLY A 414 22.48 20.98 6.33
N VAL A 415 21.50 21.18 5.46
CA VAL A 415 20.25 21.91 5.78
C VAL A 415 19.18 20.97 6.34
N ALA A 416 19.13 19.70 5.90
CA ALA A 416 18.10 18.77 6.35
C ALA A 416 18.12 18.53 7.87
N PRO A 417 19.27 18.24 8.52
CA PRO A 417 19.30 18.06 9.98
C PRO A 417 18.91 19.33 10.74
N GLU A 418 19.34 20.50 10.24
CA GLU A 418 19.01 21.80 10.82
C GLU A 418 17.50 22.06 10.82
N LYS A 419 16.83 21.86 9.67
CA LYS A 419 15.39 22.08 9.54
C LYS A 419 14.58 21.04 10.32
N ALA A 420 15.05 19.81 10.35
CA ALA A 420 14.33 18.72 10.98
C ALA A 420 14.33 18.85 12.53
N ILE A 421 15.46 19.21 13.14
CA ILE A 421 15.55 19.49 14.59
C ILE A 421 14.71 20.71 14.96
N LYS A 422 14.73 21.75 14.12
CA LYS A 422 13.95 22.96 14.39
C LYS A 422 12.45 22.69 14.40
N LEU A 423 11.94 21.99 13.38
CA LEU A 423 10.52 21.68 13.26
C LEU A 423 10.04 20.78 14.40
N THR A 424 10.79 19.73 14.75
CA THR A 424 10.38 18.85 15.86
C THR A 424 10.34 19.55 17.20
N VAL A 425 11.34 20.36 17.52
CA VAL A 425 11.33 21.07 18.81
C VAL A 425 10.22 22.11 18.82
N ASN A 426 9.96 22.78 17.70
CA ASN A 426 8.86 23.73 17.60
C ASN A 426 7.50 23.04 17.80
N ASP A 427 7.28 21.90 17.15
CA ASP A 427 6.05 21.13 17.25
C ASP A 427 5.86 20.52 18.65
N LEU A 428 6.93 20.02 19.27
CA LEU A 428 6.90 19.52 20.65
C LEU A 428 6.49 20.62 21.63
N VAL A 429 7.12 21.80 21.54
CA VAL A 429 6.82 22.92 22.44
C VAL A 429 5.43 23.49 22.17
N ARG A 430 5.01 23.58 20.90
CA ARG A 430 3.62 23.90 20.55
C ARG A 430 2.65 22.87 21.12
N GLY A 431 2.97 21.58 21.09
CA GLY A 431 2.17 20.49 21.65
C GLY A 431 2.05 20.55 23.17
N PHE A 432 3.07 21.05 23.89
CA PHE A 432 3.00 21.31 25.33
C PHE A 432 2.08 22.48 25.69
N PHE A 433 1.97 23.49 24.82
CA PHE A 433 1.14 24.68 25.05
C PHE A 433 -0.22 24.66 24.34
N ALA A 434 -0.47 23.65 23.50
CA ALA A 434 -1.73 23.45 22.82
C ALA A 434 -2.76 22.85 23.79
N ASP A 435 -3.67 23.69 24.26
CA ASP A 435 -4.78 23.28 25.11
C ASP A 435 -5.81 22.50 24.26
N LYS A 436 -6.06 21.23 24.63
CA LYS A 436 -6.88 20.29 23.84
C LYS A 436 -8.36 20.71 23.72
N ASP A 437 -8.80 21.68 24.53
CA ASP A 437 -10.19 22.13 24.59
C ASP A 437 -10.52 23.39 23.78
N LYS A 438 -9.54 24.03 23.09
CA LYS A 438 -9.77 25.27 22.32
C LYS A 438 -9.27 25.25 20.88
N GLY A 439 -9.57 24.18 20.14
CA GLY A 439 -9.53 24.19 18.66
C GLY A 439 -8.20 24.62 18.03
N GLY A 440 -7.08 24.34 18.70
CA GLY A 440 -5.74 24.53 18.13
C GLY A 440 -5.22 25.97 18.04
N LYS A 441 -5.85 26.97 18.69
CA LYS A 441 -5.31 28.34 18.71
C LYS A 441 -4.33 28.56 19.87
N ILE A 442 -3.04 28.61 19.55
CA ILE A 442 -1.95 28.93 20.49
C ILE A 442 -1.91 30.45 20.70
N TRP A 443 -1.78 30.90 21.95
CA TRP A 443 -1.65 32.32 22.30
C TRP A 443 -0.29 32.86 21.83
N TRP A 444 -0.25 34.06 21.24
CA TRP A 444 0.95 34.61 20.56
C TRP A 444 2.27 34.57 21.37
N PRO A 445 2.31 34.74 22.71
CA PRO A 445 3.57 34.65 23.45
C PRO A 445 4.11 33.22 23.54
N HIS A 446 3.22 32.22 23.56
CA HIS A 446 3.62 30.81 23.54
C HIS A 446 4.20 30.41 22.20
N GLU A 447 3.76 31.05 21.12
CA GLU A 447 4.34 30.85 19.79
C GLU A 447 5.77 31.41 19.71
N VAL A 448 6.03 32.57 20.33
CA VAL A 448 7.39 33.13 20.44
C VAL A 448 8.29 32.24 21.31
N ILE A 449 7.78 31.72 22.44
CA ILE A 449 8.53 30.79 23.29
C ILE A 449 8.83 29.48 22.55
N ALA A 450 7.87 28.94 21.79
CA ALA A 450 8.09 27.76 20.96
C ALA A 450 9.11 28.01 19.84
N GLY A 451 9.11 29.19 19.23
CA GLY A 451 10.11 29.61 18.25
C GLY A 451 11.52 29.74 18.86
N GLY A 452 11.64 30.45 19.98
CA GLY A 452 12.91 30.70 20.66
C GLY A 452 13.53 29.43 21.25
N SER A 453 12.72 28.53 21.83
CA SER A 453 13.19 27.24 22.35
C SER A 453 13.64 26.28 21.25
N ALA A 454 12.94 26.27 20.11
CA ALA A 454 13.36 25.52 18.93
C ALA A 454 14.70 26.03 18.38
N GLY A 455 14.86 27.36 18.26
CA GLY A 455 16.13 27.97 17.86
C GLY A 455 17.28 27.67 18.82
N ALA A 456 17.03 27.73 20.13
CA ALA A 456 18.04 27.40 21.13
C ALA A 456 18.46 25.92 21.07
N CYS A 457 17.51 25.00 20.95
CA CYS A 457 17.78 23.57 20.83
C CYS A 457 18.54 23.24 19.54
N GLN A 458 18.14 23.85 18.41
CA GLN A 458 18.87 23.73 17.14
C GLN A 458 20.35 24.03 17.32
N VAL A 459 20.70 25.16 17.93
CA VAL A 459 22.09 25.59 18.12
C VAL A 459 22.91 24.57 18.90
N VAL A 460 22.34 23.86 19.88
CA VAL A 460 23.07 22.83 20.64
C VAL A 460 23.56 21.70 19.73
N PHE A 461 22.77 21.32 18.72
CA PHE A 461 23.07 20.21 17.81
C PHE A 461 23.79 20.65 16.53
N THR A 462 23.49 21.85 16.02
CA THR A 462 24.06 22.33 14.75
C THR A 462 25.40 23.02 14.93
N ASN A 463 25.72 23.54 16.11
CA ASN A 463 26.96 24.30 16.32
C ASN A 463 28.24 23.48 16.04
N PRO A 464 28.36 22.19 16.44
CA PRO A 464 29.49 21.36 16.03
C PRO A 464 29.60 21.20 14.51
N LEU A 465 28.47 21.06 13.81
CA LEU A 465 28.43 20.92 12.35
C LEU A 465 28.82 22.23 11.64
N GLU A 466 28.34 23.38 12.15
CA GLU A 466 28.69 24.70 11.65
C GLU A 466 30.19 24.98 11.79
N ILE A 467 30.79 24.69 12.95
CA ILE A 467 32.22 24.89 13.17
C ILE A 467 33.06 24.01 12.23
N VAL A 468 32.66 22.76 12.02
CA VAL A 468 33.34 21.86 11.07
C VAL A 468 33.22 22.40 9.64
N LYS A 469 32.02 22.85 9.23
CA LYS A 469 31.78 23.43 7.90
C LYS A 469 32.61 24.69 7.68
N ILE A 470 32.64 25.63 8.63
CA ILE A 470 33.42 26.86 8.57
C ILE A 470 34.92 26.54 8.44
N ARG A 471 35.44 25.58 9.22
CA ARG A 471 36.86 25.19 9.16
C ARG A 471 37.22 24.52 7.83
N LEU A 472 36.36 23.68 7.29
CA LEU A 472 36.55 23.07 5.97
C LEU A 472 36.49 24.12 4.85
N GLN A 473 35.60 25.10 4.95
CA GLN A 473 35.50 26.20 3.99
C GLN A 473 36.75 27.09 4.02
N ILE A 474 37.25 27.45 5.21
CA ILE A 474 38.49 28.23 5.38
C ILE A 474 39.69 27.45 4.81
N GLN A 475 39.77 26.13 5.04
CA GLN A 475 40.83 25.30 4.46
C GLN A 475 40.73 25.23 2.93
N GLY A 476 39.51 25.10 2.39
CA GLY A 476 39.27 25.13 0.96
C GLY A 476 39.66 26.47 0.32
N GLU A 477 39.51 27.57 1.07
CA GLU A 477 39.94 28.89 0.64
C GLU A 477 41.47 29.05 0.66
N ILE A 478 42.13 28.58 1.72
CA ILE A 478 43.60 28.60 1.84
C ILE A 478 44.25 27.71 0.76
N ALA A 479 43.70 26.53 0.50
CA ALA A 479 44.17 25.61 -0.55
C ALA A 479 44.02 26.19 -1.96
N LYS A 480 43.12 27.16 -2.18
CA LYS A 480 42.97 27.85 -3.46
C LYS A 480 43.93 29.03 -3.65
N ASN A 481 44.39 29.65 -2.56
CA ASN A 481 45.27 30.82 -2.63
C ASN A 481 46.77 30.45 -2.63
N VAL A 482 47.11 29.22 -2.24
CA VAL A 482 48.48 28.70 -2.27
C VAL A 482 48.58 27.65 -3.38
N ASN A 483 49.12 28.04 -4.54
CA ASN A 483 49.53 27.10 -5.59
C ASN A 483 50.76 26.33 -5.10
N GLU A 484 50.61 25.36 -4.20
CA GLU A 484 51.66 24.37 -3.95
C GLU A 484 51.22 23.15 -3.13
N THR A 485 51.75 22.03 -3.58
CA THR A 485 51.59 20.61 -3.25
C THR A 485 51.87 20.18 -1.79
N ALA A 486 51.34 20.86 -0.76
CA ALA A 486 51.60 20.43 0.64
C ALA A 486 50.60 20.82 1.73
N ALA A 487 49.36 21.23 1.42
CA ALA A 487 48.34 21.40 2.47
C ALA A 487 47.59 20.08 2.72
N PRO A 488 47.75 19.39 3.88
CA PRO A 488 47.01 18.16 4.12
C PRO A 488 45.51 18.46 4.14
N ARG A 489 44.74 17.83 3.25
CA ARG A 489 43.27 17.86 3.30
C ARG A 489 42.84 17.25 4.64
N ARG A 490 42.52 18.09 5.62
CA ARG A 490 42.18 17.60 6.96
C ARG A 490 40.72 17.18 6.95
N SER A 491 40.47 15.91 7.31
CA SER A 491 39.12 15.37 7.40
C SER A 491 38.32 16.06 8.52
N ALA A 492 37.00 16.11 8.37
CA ALA A 492 36.07 16.56 9.43
C ALA A 492 36.38 15.88 10.78
N MET A 493 36.73 14.59 10.74
CA MET A 493 37.09 13.81 11.93
C MET A 493 38.37 14.29 12.60
N TRP A 494 39.34 14.77 11.82
CA TRP A 494 40.58 15.37 12.35
C TRP A 494 40.28 16.70 13.05
N ILE A 495 39.39 17.52 12.48
CA ILE A 495 38.97 18.80 13.05
C ILE A 495 38.27 18.60 14.40
N VAL A 496 37.35 17.63 14.48
CA VAL A 496 36.66 17.24 15.72
C VAL A 496 37.65 16.77 16.78
N LYS A 497 38.59 15.88 16.41
CA LYS A 497 39.59 15.35 17.33
C LYS A 497 40.55 16.41 17.86
N ASN A 498 40.87 17.43 17.04
CA ASN A 498 41.88 18.44 17.38
C ASN A 498 41.30 19.67 18.10
N LEU A 499 40.03 20.01 17.87
CA LEU A 499 39.33 21.09 18.59
C LEU A 499 38.80 20.65 19.95
N GLY A 500 38.47 19.36 20.09
CA GLY A 500 37.79 18.83 21.28
C GLY A 500 36.36 19.39 21.44
N LEU A 501 35.63 18.89 22.43
CA LEU A 501 34.24 19.28 22.68
C LEU A 501 34.11 20.78 22.98
N MET A 502 34.98 21.37 23.80
CA MET A 502 34.93 22.81 24.09
C MET A 502 35.26 23.69 22.89
N GLY A 503 36.13 23.24 21.98
CA GLY A 503 36.43 23.98 20.74
C GLY A 503 35.27 23.99 19.76
N LEU A 504 34.43 22.94 19.76
CA LEU A 504 33.24 22.83 18.92
C LEU A 504 32.07 23.72 19.39
N TYR A 505 32.06 24.16 20.65
CA TYR A 505 31.04 25.07 21.19
C TYR A 505 31.47 26.54 21.28
N LYS A 506 32.69 26.86 20.84
CA LYS A 506 33.21 28.23 20.84
C LYS A 506 32.48 29.07 19.78
N GLY A 507 31.64 30.01 20.23
CA GLY A 507 30.78 30.83 19.36
C GLY A 507 29.28 30.52 19.47
N ALA A 508 28.90 29.50 20.25
CA ALA A 508 27.50 29.10 20.43
C ALA A 508 26.61 30.23 20.97
N SER A 509 27.15 31.16 21.78
CA SER A 509 26.39 32.33 22.25
C SER A 509 25.98 33.28 21.13
N ALA A 510 26.84 33.48 20.13
CA ALA A 510 26.52 34.30 18.97
C ALA A 510 25.50 33.62 18.06
N CYS A 511 25.58 32.29 17.90
CA CYS A 511 24.58 31.51 17.16
C CYS A 511 23.23 31.48 17.89
N LEU A 512 23.23 31.35 19.22
CA LEU A 512 22.01 31.45 20.05
C LEU A 512 21.33 32.81 19.89
N LEU A 513 22.11 33.89 19.84
CA LEU A 513 21.60 35.25 19.70
C LEU A 513 21.05 35.50 18.28
N ARG A 514 21.71 34.94 17.26
CA ARG A 514 21.26 34.97 15.86
C ARG A 514 19.97 34.16 15.65
N ASP A 515 19.96 32.90 16.06
CA ASP A 515 18.91 31.96 15.71
C ASP A 515 17.75 31.97 16.71
N GLY A 516 18.00 32.40 17.95
CA GLY A 516 17.00 32.49 19.01
C GLY A 516 16.17 33.77 19.02
N MET A 517 16.63 34.88 18.42
CA MET A 517 15.89 36.16 18.38
C MET A 517 15.24 36.48 17.03
N CYS A 518 15.47 35.69 15.98
CA CYS A 518 14.92 35.99 14.64
C CYS A 518 13.44 35.57 14.43
N TYR A 519 12.65 35.35 15.48
CA TYR A 519 11.26 34.90 15.37
C TYR A 519 10.30 35.63 16.31
#